data_AF-A0A7C4M3K8-F1
#
_entry.id   AF-A0A7C4M3K8-F1
#
_cell.length_a   1.000
_cell.length_b   1.000
_cell.length_c   1.000
_cell.angle_alpha   90.00
_cell.angle_beta   90.00
_cell.angle_gamma   90.00
#
_symmetry.space_group_name_H-M   'P 1'
#
loop_
_entity.id
_entity.type
_entity.pdbx_description
1 polymer ?
#
loop_
_entity_poly.entity_id
_entity_poly.type
_entity_poly.pdbx_seq_one_letter_code
_entity_poly.pdbx_strand_id
1 'polypeptide(L)' 'MKTEEIIARLRESGVKVTPQRLAICEVILSSKEHPTADQVYEEMKKR' A
#
# COMPACT_ATOMS: atom_id res chain seq x y z
N MET A 1 1.21 -9.26 5.61
CA MET A 1 0.18 -9.55 4.59
C MET A 1 0.89 -9.70 3.25
N LYS A 2 0.59 -10.72 2.46
CA LYS A 2 1.22 -10.92 1.14
C LYS A 2 0.53 -10.07 0.07
N THR A 3 1.22 -9.74 -1.03
CA THR A 3 0.67 -8.91 -2.12
C THR A 3 -0.63 -9.49 -2.71
N GLU A 4 -0.75 -10.82 -2.80
CA GLU A 4 -1.96 -11.51 -3.29
C GLU A 4 -3.19 -11.24 -2.42
N GLU A 5 -3.00 -11.19 -1.09
CA GLU A 5 -4.07 -10.87 -0.14
C GLU A 5 -4.51 -9.41 -0.27
N ILE A 6 -3.57 -8.49 -0.56
CA ILE A 6 -3.88 -7.07 -0.80
C ILE A 6 -4.73 -6.94 -2.08
N ILE A 7 -4.34 -7.64 -3.15
CA ILE A 7 -5.09 -7.66 -4.41
C ILE A 7 -6.52 -8.18 -4.19
N ALA A 8 -6.66 -9.28 -3.45
CA ALA A 8 -7.98 -9.84 -3.12
C ALA A 8 -8.86 -8.82 -2.40
N ARG A 9 -8.34 -8.19 -1.33
CA ARG A 9 -9.08 -7.18 -0.55
C ARG A 9 -9.44 -5.93 -1.35
N LEU A 10 -8.55 -5.47 -2.23
CA LEU A 10 -8.84 -4.33 -3.11
C LEU A 10 -9.96 -4.68 -4.11
N ARG A 11 -9.96 -5.90 -4.66
CA ARG A 11 -11.03 -6.36 -5.56
C ARG A 11 -12.36 -6.53 -4.83
N GLU A 12 -12.36 -7.15 -3.66
CA GLU A 12 -13.55 -7.34 -2.82
C GLU A 12 -14.19 -5.99 -2.42
N SER A 13 -13.37 -4.97 -2.18
CA SER A 13 -13.84 -3.61 -1.87
C SER A 13 -14.23 -2.78 -3.12
N GLY A 14 -14.18 -3.35 -4.32
CA GLY A 14 -14.46 -2.65 -5.57
C GLY A 14 -13.41 -1.58 -5.93
N VAL A 15 -12.28 -1.57 -5.25
CA VAL A 15 -11.19 -0.62 -5.48
C VAL A 15 -10.31 -1.13 -6.61
N LYS A 16 -10.22 -0.35 -7.69
CA LYS A 16 -9.32 -0.66 -8.81
C LYS A 16 -7.89 -0.91 -8.32
N VAL A 17 -7.35 -2.08 -8.64
CA VAL A 17 -5.96 -2.44 -8.36
C VAL A 17 -5.06 -1.68 -9.33
N THR A 18 -4.17 -0.84 -8.80
CA THR A 18 -3.17 -0.11 -9.59
C THR A 18 -1.79 -0.30 -8.96
N PRO A 19 -0.69 -0.21 -9.74
CA PRO A 19 0.65 -0.34 -9.19
C PRO A 19 0.91 0.61 -8.01
N GLN A 20 0.45 1.86 -8.12
CA GLN A 20 0.60 2.85 -7.06
C GLN A 20 -0.17 2.47 -5.78
N ARG A 21 -1.43 2.01 -5.89
CA ARG A 21 -2.21 1.58 -4.72
C ARG A 21 -1.60 0.37 -4.03
N LEU A 22 -1.07 -0.58 -4.80
CA LEU A 22 -0.35 -1.73 -4.24
C LEU A 22 0.90 -1.28 -3.49
N ALA A 23 1.71 -0.39 -4.07
CA ALA A 23 2.91 0.14 -3.42
C ALA A 23 2.58 0.90 -2.12
N ILE A 24 1.51 1.72 -2.10
CA ILE A 24 1.04 2.39 -0.88
C ILE A 24 0.67 1.36 0.20
N CYS A 25 -0.12 0.34 -0.16
CA CYS A 25 -0.51 -0.72 0.78
C CYS A 25 0.71 -1.49 1.31
N GLU A 26 1.70 -1.79 0.47
CA GLU A 26 2.95 -2.44 0.90
C GLU A 26 3.72 -1.59 1.92
N VAL A 27 3.85 -0.28 1.69
CA VAL A 27 4.54 0.63 2.62
C VAL A 27 3.81 0.69 3.95
N ILE A 28 2.49 0.87 3.95
CA ILE A 28 1.70 0.97 5.17
C ILE A 28 1.72 -0.35 5.95
N LEU A 29 1.60 -1.50 5.27
CA LEU A 29 1.55 -2.82 5.91
C LEU A 29 2.92 -3.34 6.37
N SER A 30 4.02 -2.80 5.84
CA SER A 30 5.39 -3.12 6.29
C SER A 30 5.91 -2.17 7.36
N SER A 31 5.29 -1.01 7.54
CA SER A 31 5.63 -0.05 8.59
C SER A 31 5.32 -0.59 9.99
N LYS A 32 6.25 -0.41 10.92
CA LYS A 32 6.05 -0.73 12.36
C LYS A 32 5.27 0.35 13.10
N GLU A 33 5.32 1.58 12.58
CA GLU A 33 4.60 2.74 13.11
C GLU A 33 3.43 3.09 12.20
N HIS A 34 2.55 4.00 12.64
CA HIS A 34 1.49 4.52 11.80
C HIS A 34 2.00 5.75 11.03
N PRO A 35 2.37 5.61 9.74
CA PRO A 35 2.98 6.71 9.00
C PRO A 35 1.92 7.73 8.60
N THR A 36 2.34 8.99 8.52
CA THR A 36 1.59 10.07 7.87
C THR A 36 1.63 9.92 6.35
N ALA A 37 0.72 10.61 5.64
CA ALA A 37 0.69 10.60 4.18
C ALA A 37 2.03 11.10 3.58
N ASP A 38 2.62 12.14 4.15
CA ASP A 38 3.91 12.68 3.68
C ASP A 38 5.05 11.68 3.86
N GLN A 39 5.07 10.94 4.98
CA GLN A 39 6.05 9.88 5.20
C GLN A 39 5.89 8.73 4.19
N VAL A 40 4.66 8.32 3.87
CA VAL A 40 4.41 7.32 2.83
C VAL A 40 4.90 7.83 1.46
N TYR A 41 4.61 9.10 1.14
CA TYR A 41 5.05 9.71 -0.11
C TYR A 41 6.58 9.74 -0.23
N GLU A 42 7.28 10.21 0.80
CA GLU A 42 8.75 10.26 0.81
C GLU A 42 9.36 8.87 0.74
N GLU A 43 8.76 7.86 1.37
CA GLU A 43 9.25 6.49 1.29
C GLU A 43 9.05 5.89 -0.12
N MET A 44 7.92 6.18 -0.75
CA MET A 44 7.68 5.76 -2.14
C MET A 44 8.61 6.44 -3.13
N LYS A 45 9.06 7.67 -2.88
CA LYS A 45 9.98 8.43 -3.74
C LYS A 45 11.41 7.87 -3.73
N LYS A 46 11.80 7.17 -2.66
CA LYS A 46 13.11 6.50 -2.56
C LYS A 46 13.18 5.19 -3.34
N ARG A 47 12.03 4.65 -3.73
CA ARG A 47 11.86 3.37 -4.44
C ARG A 47 11.84 3.59 -5.95
#